data_AF-A0A2U3CKH2-F1
#
_entry.id   AF-A0A2U3CKH2-F1
#
_cell.length_a   1.000
_cell.length_b   1.000
_cell.length_c   1.000
_cell.angle_alpha   90.00
_cell.angle_beta   90.00
_cell.angle_gamma   90.00
#
_symmetry.space_group_name_H-M   'P 1'
#
loop_
_entity.id
_entity.type
_entity.pdbx_description
1 polymer ?
#
loop_
_entity_poly.entity_id
_entity_poly.type
_entity_poly.pdbx_seq_one_letter_code
_entity_poly.pdbx_strand_id
1 'polypeptide(L)'
;MTDKIARLPDKINESKYRFNLRWKGKKEPALVIIAASNASEARRKLADRGKIDVLLTDTEYKDRREIRKFGLKSYYEDGQFIGWRGKINPKIWQEVTKFGQLTQGSEYSAEESAESWRGRRSKKAQIKRDQATKATQRSKAHWDEATKLGKQIPLGQPILVGHHSEKRHRRHIERIDSHGFKGLEEHRKAERLTRQAENLEYMARQKKGIAAQQHEAHRDTIRRRVKQGNTRIFFHGAAYGEGTVTKVFKKSARVKFDKSGLETTIDMNLLQPVNGSKIKN
;
A
#
# COMPACT_ATOMS: atom_id res chain seq x y z
N MET A 1 -29.51 4.66 0.03
CA MET A 1 -28.19 4.88 0.67
C MET A 1 -27.36 5.70 -0.27
N THR A 2 -27.11 6.95 0.09
CA THR A 2 -26.40 7.95 -0.70
C THR A 2 -24.97 7.49 -0.98
N ASP A 3 -24.71 7.11 -2.24
CA ASP A 3 -23.35 7.01 -2.76
C ASP A 3 -22.68 8.36 -2.52
N LYS A 4 -21.73 8.40 -1.57
CA LYS A 4 -20.82 9.53 -1.39
C LYS A 4 -19.87 9.59 -2.60
N ILE A 5 -20.41 9.95 -3.77
CA ILE A 5 -19.60 10.46 -4.87
C ILE A 5 -18.98 11.74 -4.31
N ALA A 6 -17.66 11.75 -4.14
CA ALA A 6 -16.96 12.95 -3.74
C ALA A 6 -17.28 14.03 -4.79
N ARG A 7 -18.14 15.00 -4.43
CA ARG A 7 -18.33 16.21 -5.22
C ARG A 7 -16.99 16.93 -5.29
N LEU A 8 -16.70 17.50 -6.46
CA LEU A 8 -15.55 18.40 -6.56
C LEU A 8 -15.66 19.51 -5.51
N PRO A 9 -14.52 20.02 -5.02
CA PRO A 9 -14.50 21.22 -4.19
C PRO A 9 -15.08 22.39 -4.98
N ASP A 10 -15.93 23.19 -4.34
CA ASP A 10 -16.59 24.37 -4.95
C ASP A 10 -15.62 25.45 -5.46
N LYS A 11 -14.31 25.33 -5.15
CA LYS A 11 -13.26 26.27 -5.55
C LYS A 11 -12.05 25.53 -6.11
N ILE A 12 -12.18 24.95 -7.30
CA ILE A 12 -11.02 24.66 -8.15
C ILE A 12 -10.72 25.94 -8.93
N ASN A 13 -9.57 26.54 -8.68
CA ASN A 13 -9.18 27.80 -9.31
C ASN A 13 -8.72 27.56 -10.76
N GLU A 14 -9.54 27.93 -11.74
CA GLU A 14 -9.32 27.69 -13.18
C GLU A 14 -7.98 28.24 -13.72
N SER A 15 -7.40 29.26 -13.08
CA SER A 15 -6.08 29.80 -13.45
C SER A 15 -4.89 29.01 -12.89
N LYS A 16 -5.14 28.12 -11.93
CA LYS A 16 -4.12 27.41 -11.13
C LYS A 16 -3.95 25.94 -11.50
N TYR A 17 -4.96 25.34 -12.14
CA TYR A 17 -5.03 23.92 -12.44
C TYR A 17 -5.19 23.75 -13.97
N ARG A 18 -4.08 23.79 -14.71
CA ARG A 18 -4.00 23.33 -16.10
C ARG A 18 -3.02 22.17 -16.15
N PHE A 19 -3.53 20.96 -16.28
CA PHE A 19 -2.71 19.75 -16.32
C PHE A 19 -2.83 19.03 -17.65
N ASN A 20 -1.79 18.33 -18.08
CA ASN A 20 -1.92 17.38 -19.18
C ASN A 20 -2.56 16.09 -18.66
N LEU A 21 -3.68 15.71 -19.28
CA LEU A 21 -4.46 14.52 -18.97
C LEU A 21 -4.19 13.46 -20.02
N ARG A 22 -3.47 12.40 -19.67
CA ARG A 22 -3.36 11.19 -20.51
C ARG A 22 -4.43 10.18 -20.12
N TRP A 23 -5.13 9.63 -21.11
CA TRP A 23 -6.28 8.76 -20.88
C TRP A 23 -6.37 7.58 -21.87
N LYS A 24 -7.09 6.54 -21.46
CA LYS A 24 -7.35 5.31 -22.23
C LYS A 24 -8.84 4.96 -22.23
N GLY A 25 -9.52 5.01 -23.39
CA GLY A 25 -10.95 4.64 -23.54
C GLY A 25 -11.67 5.30 -24.72
N LYS A 26 -13.00 5.54 -24.60
CA LYS A 26 -13.76 6.51 -25.44
C LYS A 26 -13.84 7.89 -24.77
N LYS A 27 -13.69 8.98 -25.55
CA LYS A 27 -13.50 10.37 -25.04
C LYS A 27 -14.66 10.78 -24.12
N GLU A 28 -15.81 10.17 -24.38
CA GLU A 28 -16.99 10.18 -23.55
C GLU A 28 -17.37 8.75 -23.12
N PRO A 29 -17.77 8.55 -21.86
CA PRO A 29 -18.32 7.28 -21.39
C PRO A 29 -19.65 7.01 -22.10
N ALA A 30 -19.72 5.99 -22.94
CA ALA A 30 -20.99 5.54 -23.51
C ALA A 30 -21.91 5.05 -22.37
N LEU A 31 -23.15 5.57 -22.33
CA LEU A 31 -24.18 5.12 -21.39
C LEU A 31 -24.63 3.71 -21.82
N VAL A 32 -24.07 2.68 -21.17
CA VAL A 32 -24.41 1.28 -21.46
C VAL A 32 -25.42 0.81 -20.42
N ILE A 33 -26.63 0.44 -20.86
CA ILE A 33 -27.61 -0.24 -20.01
C ILE A 33 -27.07 -1.65 -19.73
N ILE A 34 -26.92 -1.99 -18.45
CA ILE A 34 -26.39 -3.28 -18.02
C ILE A 34 -27.52 -4.08 -17.40
N ALA A 35 -27.91 -5.18 -18.05
CA ALA A 35 -28.82 -6.15 -17.44
C ALA A 35 -28.16 -6.78 -16.20
N ALA A 36 -28.81 -6.64 -15.05
CA ALA A 36 -28.44 -7.26 -13.78
C ALA A 36 -29.70 -7.79 -13.10
N SER A 37 -29.62 -9.03 -12.61
CA SER A 37 -30.74 -9.72 -11.95
C SER A 37 -30.99 -9.19 -10.53
N ASN A 38 -30.00 -8.52 -9.92
CA ASN A 38 -30.14 -7.86 -8.62
C ASN A 38 -29.10 -6.75 -8.40
N ALA A 39 -29.33 -5.93 -7.37
CA ALA A 39 -28.50 -4.76 -7.03
C ALA A 39 -27.04 -5.12 -6.70
N SER A 40 -26.78 -6.29 -6.11
CA SER A 40 -25.42 -6.75 -5.81
C SER A 40 -24.67 -7.18 -7.07
N GLU A 41 -25.35 -7.81 -8.02
CA GLU A 41 -24.83 -8.13 -9.34
C GLU A 41 -24.57 -6.86 -10.17
N ALA A 42 -25.49 -5.89 -10.11
CA ALA A 42 -25.33 -4.58 -10.74
C ALA A 42 -24.10 -3.87 -10.17
N ARG A 43 -23.97 -3.76 -8.83
CA ARG A 43 -22.81 -3.18 -8.14
C ARG A 43 -21.50 -3.89 -8.50
N ARG A 44 -21.51 -5.23 -8.59
CA ARG A 44 -20.35 -6.04 -9.02
C ARG A 44 -19.97 -5.79 -10.49
N LYS A 45 -20.96 -5.67 -11.39
CA LYS A 45 -20.75 -5.36 -12.82
C LYS A 45 -20.30 -3.91 -13.04
N LEU A 46 -20.73 -2.97 -12.18
CA LEU A 46 -20.37 -1.55 -12.19
C LEU A 46 -19.01 -1.23 -11.51
N ALA A 47 -18.54 -2.08 -10.58
CA ALA A 47 -17.37 -1.77 -9.76
C ALA A 47 -16.07 -1.57 -10.55
N ASP A 48 -15.92 -2.15 -11.76
CA ASP A 48 -14.70 -2.05 -12.56
C ASP A 48 -14.90 -1.71 -14.04
N ARG A 49 -16.12 -1.77 -14.59
CA ARG A 49 -16.38 -1.42 -16.00
C ARG A 49 -16.64 0.08 -16.17
N GLY A 50 -15.90 0.70 -17.08
CA GLY A 50 -16.05 2.10 -17.48
C GLY A 50 -15.15 3.10 -16.74
N LYS A 51 -14.33 2.67 -15.78
CA LYS A 51 -13.35 3.57 -15.14
C LYS A 51 -12.27 3.96 -16.15
N ILE A 52 -11.97 5.25 -16.20
CA ILE A 52 -10.96 5.83 -17.09
C ILE A 52 -9.64 5.87 -16.31
N ASP A 53 -8.59 5.27 -16.86
CA ASP A 53 -7.24 5.41 -16.30
C ASP A 53 -6.71 6.78 -16.71
N VAL A 54 -6.24 7.56 -15.73
CA VAL A 54 -5.83 8.94 -15.91
C VAL A 54 -4.47 9.14 -15.28
N LEU A 55 -3.57 9.80 -16.02
CA LEU A 55 -2.39 10.44 -15.46
C LEU A 55 -2.55 11.95 -15.54
N LEU A 56 -2.45 12.60 -14.37
CA LEU A 56 -2.38 14.04 -14.19
C LEU A 56 -0.91 14.44 -13.98
N THR A 57 -0.33 15.15 -14.95
CA THR A 57 1.04 15.70 -14.85
C THR A 57 1.02 17.20 -14.55
N ASP A 58 2.20 17.82 -14.40
CA ASP A 58 2.36 19.27 -14.23
C ASP A 58 1.69 19.82 -12.95
N THR A 59 1.59 18.98 -11.92
CA THR A 59 0.94 19.31 -10.64
C THR A 59 1.90 19.89 -9.61
N GLU A 60 1.44 20.84 -8.80
CA GLU A 60 2.20 21.31 -7.65
C GLU A 60 1.88 20.52 -6.37
N TYR A 61 2.82 20.48 -5.41
CA TYR A 61 2.65 19.74 -4.15
C TYR A 61 1.47 20.25 -3.29
N LYS A 62 1.06 21.51 -3.46
CA LYS A 62 -0.10 22.13 -2.79
C LYS A 62 -1.42 21.48 -3.20
N ASP A 63 -1.46 20.82 -4.36
CA ASP A 63 -2.67 20.27 -4.96
C ASP A 63 -2.95 18.83 -4.49
N ARG A 64 -1.99 18.20 -3.81
CA ARG A 64 -2.02 16.78 -3.40
C ARG A 64 -3.27 16.37 -2.60
N ARG A 65 -3.80 17.28 -1.78
CA ARG A 65 -4.95 16.97 -0.90
C ARG A 65 -6.21 16.80 -1.73
N GLU A 66 -6.39 17.70 -2.70
CA GLU A 66 -7.53 17.69 -3.61
C GLU A 66 -7.41 16.53 -4.60
N ILE A 67 -6.24 16.34 -5.20
CA ILE A 67 -6.00 15.27 -6.16
C ILE A 67 -6.24 13.87 -5.54
N ARG A 68 -5.90 13.70 -4.25
CA ARG A 68 -6.17 12.45 -3.52
C ARG A 68 -7.64 12.17 -3.28
N LYS A 69 -8.53 13.17 -3.29
CA LYS A 69 -9.99 12.95 -3.17
C LYS A 69 -10.53 12.16 -4.36
N PHE A 70 -9.87 12.25 -5.52
CA PHE A 70 -10.18 11.46 -6.72
C PHE A 70 -9.66 10.01 -6.66
N GLY A 71 -9.00 9.60 -5.57
CA GLY A 71 -8.41 8.27 -5.43
C GLY A 71 -7.10 8.09 -6.20
N LEU A 72 -6.55 9.16 -6.76
CA LEU A 72 -5.30 9.15 -7.49
C LEU A 72 -4.10 9.04 -6.55
N LYS A 73 -3.08 8.32 -7.01
CA LYS A 73 -1.85 8.06 -6.27
C LYS A 73 -0.68 8.66 -7.01
N SER A 74 0.36 9.03 -6.28
CA SER A 74 1.59 9.52 -6.91
C SER A 74 2.17 8.49 -7.87
N TYR A 75 2.53 8.96 -9.05
CA TYR A 75 3.13 8.22 -10.15
C TYR A 75 4.61 8.61 -10.25
N TYR A 76 5.45 7.61 -10.48
CA TYR A 76 6.90 7.76 -10.55
C TYR A 76 7.42 6.95 -11.72
N GLU A 77 8.43 7.48 -12.41
CA GLU A 77 9.12 6.90 -13.56
C GLU A 77 10.60 7.20 -13.36
N ASP A 78 11.47 6.19 -13.46
CA ASP A 78 12.91 6.30 -13.18
C ASP A 78 13.23 6.96 -11.82
N GLY A 79 12.35 6.75 -10.83
CA GLY A 79 12.47 7.34 -9.49
C GLY A 79 12.08 8.82 -9.40
N GLN A 80 11.75 9.48 -10.51
CA GLN A 80 11.27 10.85 -10.56
C GLN A 80 9.76 10.91 -10.40
N PHE A 81 9.27 11.95 -9.73
CA PHE A 81 7.83 12.17 -9.60
C PHE A 81 7.29 12.79 -10.88
N ILE A 82 6.38 12.09 -11.55
CA ILE A 82 5.79 12.53 -12.82
C ILE A 82 4.40 13.15 -12.62
N GLY A 83 3.65 12.69 -11.62
CA GLY A 83 2.28 13.17 -11.44
C GLY A 83 1.40 12.26 -10.59
N TRP A 84 0.11 12.26 -10.85
CA TRP A 84 -0.88 11.50 -10.10
C TRP A 84 -1.70 10.60 -11.03
N ARG A 85 -1.78 9.32 -10.69
CA ARG A 85 -2.40 8.30 -11.52
C ARG A 85 -3.43 7.46 -10.79
N GLY A 86 -4.46 7.05 -11.51
CA GLY A 86 -5.43 6.08 -11.04
C GLY A 86 -6.68 6.02 -11.89
N LYS A 87 -7.56 5.09 -11.52
CA LYS A 87 -8.83 4.87 -12.20
C LYS A 87 -9.91 5.79 -11.62
N ILE A 88 -10.46 6.66 -12.46
CA ILE A 88 -11.51 7.62 -12.09
C ILE A 88 -12.86 7.15 -12.62
N ASN A 89 -13.94 7.47 -11.89
CA ASN A 89 -15.31 7.25 -12.35
C ASN A 89 -15.64 8.21 -13.51
N PRO A 90 -16.32 7.75 -14.58
CA PRO A 90 -16.84 8.59 -15.67
C PRO A 90 -17.51 9.91 -15.29
N LYS A 91 -18.29 9.95 -14.19
CA LYS A 91 -18.94 11.18 -13.74
C LYS A 91 -17.94 12.23 -13.25
N ILE A 92 -16.92 11.78 -12.50
CA ILE A 92 -15.85 12.63 -11.99
C ILE A 92 -14.92 13.05 -13.14
N TRP A 93 -14.72 12.17 -14.13
CA TRP A 93 -13.92 12.44 -15.32
C TRP A 93 -14.39 13.70 -16.07
N GLN A 94 -15.70 13.82 -16.33
CA GLN A 94 -16.27 15.00 -17.02
C GLN A 94 -15.94 16.31 -16.32
N GLU A 95 -15.78 16.27 -15.00
CA GLU A 95 -15.43 17.45 -14.24
C GLU A 95 -13.91 17.69 -14.20
N VAL A 96 -13.09 16.63 -14.09
CA VAL A 96 -11.62 16.72 -14.14
C VAL A 96 -11.13 17.24 -15.51
N THR A 97 -11.78 16.86 -16.61
CA THR A 97 -11.43 17.32 -17.96
C THR A 97 -11.64 18.81 -18.20
N LYS A 98 -12.42 19.49 -17.36
CA LYS A 98 -12.60 20.94 -17.43
C LYS A 98 -11.35 21.71 -17.01
N PHE A 99 -10.43 21.06 -16.29
CA PHE A 99 -9.25 21.68 -15.66
C PHE A 99 -7.93 21.17 -16.27
N GLY A 100 -7.94 20.65 -17.50
CA GLY A 100 -6.72 20.11 -18.12
C GLY A 100 -6.80 19.95 -19.62
N GLN A 101 -5.62 19.97 -20.27
CA GLN A 101 -5.49 19.66 -21.68
C GLN A 101 -5.51 18.14 -21.86
N LEU A 102 -6.44 17.67 -22.69
CA LEU A 102 -6.59 16.25 -22.99
C LEU A 102 -5.56 15.82 -24.04
N THR A 103 -4.74 14.84 -23.69
CA THR A 103 -3.80 14.18 -24.59
C THR A 103 -4.10 12.68 -24.62
N GLN A 104 -4.11 12.07 -25.81
CA GLN A 104 -4.32 10.63 -25.93
C GLN A 104 -3.08 9.90 -25.40
N GLY A 105 -3.27 8.98 -24.45
CA GLY A 105 -2.19 8.17 -23.89
C GLY A 105 -2.18 6.74 -24.43
N SER A 106 -1.08 6.03 -24.22
CA SER A 106 -0.95 4.59 -24.45
C SER A 106 -1.47 3.78 -23.25
N GLU A 107 -1.77 2.49 -23.48
CA GLU A 107 -1.97 1.58 -22.36
C GLU A 107 -0.66 1.43 -21.59
N TYR A 108 -0.71 1.67 -20.28
CA TYR A 108 0.46 1.44 -19.46
C TYR A 108 0.72 -0.05 -19.28
N SER A 109 1.98 -0.43 -19.39
CA SER A 109 2.44 -1.79 -19.13
C SER A 109 2.35 -2.13 -17.65
N ALA A 110 2.34 -3.43 -17.35
CA ALA A 110 2.45 -3.92 -15.98
C ALA A 110 3.77 -3.46 -15.33
N GLU A 111 4.79 -3.19 -16.13
CA GLU A 111 6.15 -2.82 -15.70
C GLU A 111 6.17 -1.39 -15.18
N GLU A 112 5.58 -0.44 -15.90
CA GLU A 112 5.45 0.97 -15.48
C GLU A 112 4.65 1.10 -14.17
N SER A 113 3.60 0.27 -14.02
CA SER A 113 2.81 0.23 -12.78
C SER A 113 3.62 -0.31 -11.60
N ALA A 114 4.44 -1.34 -11.83
CA ALA A 114 5.33 -1.92 -10.84
C ALA A 114 6.45 -0.95 -10.48
N GLU A 115 7.00 -0.24 -11.46
CA GLU A 115 8.01 0.79 -11.27
C GLU A 115 7.49 1.96 -10.44
N SER A 116 6.34 2.53 -10.80
CA SER A 116 5.70 3.57 -9.99
C SER A 116 5.44 3.13 -8.54
N TRP A 117 5.09 1.87 -8.34
CA TRP A 117 4.98 1.30 -7.00
C TRP A 117 6.34 1.27 -6.27
N ARG A 118 7.42 0.86 -6.95
CA ARG A 118 8.79 0.89 -6.41
C ARG A 118 9.24 2.33 -6.10
N GLY A 119 9.03 3.27 -7.00
CA GLY A 119 9.36 4.68 -6.83
C GLY A 119 8.69 5.29 -5.59
N ARG A 120 7.39 5.03 -5.38
CA ARG A 120 6.68 5.45 -4.15
C ARG A 120 7.31 4.90 -2.87
N ARG A 121 7.72 3.64 -2.88
CA ARG A 121 8.33 2.99 -1.72
C ARG A 121 9.73 3.54 -1.45
N SER A 122 10.53 3.68 -2.50
CA SER A 122 11.85 4.30 -2.45
C SER A 122 11.78 5.73 -1.89
N LYS A 123 10.89 6.58 -2.42
CA LYS A 123 10.73 7.95 -1.92
C LYS A 123 10.33 7.99 -0.46
N LYS A 124 9.43 7.11 -0.03
CA LYS A 124 9.02 7.02 1.38
C LYS A 124 10.17 6.53 2.26
N ALA A 125 11.01 5.60 1.78
CA ALA A 125 12.20 5.13 2.47
C ALA A 125 13.21 6.27 2.67
N GLN A 126 13.47 7.07 1.62
CA GLN A 126 14.34 8.24 1.70
C GLN A 126 13.87 9.22 2.77
N ILE A 127 12.58 9.61 2.76
CA ILE A 127 12.01 10.50 3.78
C ILE A 127 12.21 9.93 5.19
N LYS A 128 12.07 8.61 5.36
CA LYS A 128 12.27 7.95 6.65
C LYS A 128 13.73 7.95 7.09
N ARG A 129 14.67 7.78 6.16
CA ARG A 129 16.10 7.96 6.43
C ARG A 129 16.43 9.38 6.87
N ASP A 130 15.93 10.38 6.15
CA ASP A 130 16.18 11.78 6.50
C ASP A 130 15.65 12.11 7.90
N GLN A 131 14.48 11.57 8.26
CA GLN A 131 13.92 11.67 9.61
C GLN A 131 14.77 10.94 10.65
N ALA A 132 15.30 9.76 10.33
CA ALA A 132 16.17 8.99 11.21
C ALA A 132 17.49 9.76 11.47
N THR A 133 18.14 10.28 10.43
CA THR A 133 19.36 11.09 10.55
C THR A 133 19.14 12.30 11.45
N LYS A 134 18.03 13.03 11.28
CA LYS A 134 17.68 14.15 12.15
C LYS A 134 17.44 13.73 13.61
N ALA A 135 16.83 12.57 13.84
CA ALA A 135 16.65 12.03 15.18
C ALA A 135 17.98 11.62 15.82
N THR A 136 18.89 10.99 15.06
CA THR A 136 20.26 10.68 15.50
C THR A 136 21.03 11.94 15.89
N GLN A 137 20.94 13.00 15.09
CA GLN A 137 21.57 14.30 15.41
C GLN A 137 21.04 14.89 16.72
N ARG A 138 19.72 14.84 16.94
CA ARG A 138 19.11 15.31 18.20
C ARG A 138 19.51 14.46 19.40
N SER A 139 19.55 13.14 19.24
CA SER A 139 20.04 12.23 20.27
C SER A 139 21.47 12.59 20.68
N LYS A 140 22.36 12.75 19.70
CA LYS A 140 23.74 13.16 19.94
C LYS A 140 23.82 14.50 20.68
N ALA A 141 23.08 15.51 20.23
CA ALA A 141 23.06 16.82 20.91
C ALA A 141 22.59 16.73 22.37
N HIS A 142 21.59 15.88 22.66
CA HIS A 142 21.15 15.66 24.04
C HIS A 142 22.21 14.96 24.90
N TRP A 143 22.91 13.94 24.35
CA TRP A 143 24.02 13.28 25.04
C TRP A 143 25.21 14.20 25.27
N ASP A 144 25.55 15.03 24.28
CA ASP A 144 26.63 16.02 24.39
C ASP A 144 26.33 17.05 25.48
N GLU A 145 25.08 17.55 25.56
CA GLU A 145 24.64 18.44 26.63
C GLU A 145 24.60 17.77 28.01
N ALA A 146 24.11 16.53 28.11
CA ALA A 146 24.16 15.76 29.36
C ALA A 146 25.60 15.58 29.85
N THR A 147 26.52 15.26 28.93
CA THR A 147 27.95 15.11 29.22
C THR A 147 28.57 16.43 29.67
N LYS A 148 28.25 17.53 28.98
CA LYS A 148 28.72 18.88 29.32
C LYS A 148 28.24 19.30 30.72
N LEU A 149 26.98 19.07 31.04
CA LEU A 149 26.42 19.34 32.37
C LEU A 149 27.06 18.43 33.44
N GLY A 150 27.30 17.16 33.12
CA GLY A 150 27.97 16.20 34.00
C GLY A 150 29.41 16.60 34.35
N LYS A 151 30.17 17.13 33.39
CA LYS A 151 31.53 17.65 33.61
C LYS A 151 31.60 18.83 34.60
N GLN A 152 30.47 19.48 34.88
CA GLN A 152 30.40 20.57 35.86
C GLN A 152 30.17 20.08 37.29
N ILE A 153 29.84 18.81 37.50
CA ILE A 153 29.76 18.19 38.83
C ILE A 153 31.13 17.55 39.14
N PRO A 154 31.81 17.96 40.22
CA PRO A 154 32.96 17.23 40.73
C PRO A 154 32.57 15.80 41.11
N LEU A 155 33.25 14.79 40.55
CA LEU A 155 32.94 13.39 40.81
C LEU A 155 33.11 13.07 42.30
N GLY A 156 32.12 12.41 42.90
CA GLY A 156 32.16 11.96 44.29
C GLY A 156 31.70 12.99 45.33
N GLN A 157 31.25 14.19 44.93
CA GLN A 157 30.68 15.15 45.87
C GLN A 157 29.29 14.68 46.35
N PRO A 158 29.07 14.45 47.66
CA PRO A 158 27.75 14.07 48.17
C PRO A 158 26.78 15.24 48.10
N ILE A 159 25.48 14.93 47.96
CA ILE A 159 24.42 15.92 48.10
C ILE A 159 24.31 16.30 49.58
N LEU A 160 24.65 17.54 49.91
CA LEU A 160 24.52 18.07 51.28
C LEU A 160 23.05 18.35 51.58
N VAL A 161 22.36 17.37 52.18
CA VAL A 161 20.95 17.47 52.56
C VAL A 161 20.77 18.53 53.67
N GLY A 162 19.82 19.44 53.51
CA GLY A 162 19.55 20.55 54.43
C GLY A 162 20.40 21.82 54.18
N HIS A 163 21.35 21.78 53.25
CA HIS A 163 22.13 22.97 52.86
C HIS A 163 21.42 23.80 51.78
N HIS A 164 21.67 25.11 51.75
CA HIS A 164 21.12 26.03 50.73
C HIS A 164 21.46 25.62 49.27
N SER A 165 22.54 24.86 49.07
CA SER A 165 23.00 24.37 47.77
C SER A 165 22.29 23.10 47.30
N GLU A 166 21.59 22.38 48.18
CA GLU A 166 20.93 21.11 47.88
C GLU A 166 20.01 21.21 46.66
N LYS A 167 19.11 22.20 46.68
CA LYS A 167 18.12 22.42 45.63
C LYS A 167 18.75 22.66 44.27
N ARG A 168 19.88 23.38 44.23
CA ARG A 168 20.62 23.63 42.99
C ARG A 168 21.26 22.34 42.48
N HIS A 169 21.87 21.56 43.37
CA HIS A 169 22.53 20.32 43.02
C HIS A 169 21.53 19.27 42.47
N ARG A 170 20.39 19.06 43.15
CA ARG A 170 19.32 18.17 42.67
C ARG A 170 18.80 18.58 41.30
N ARG A 171 18.50 19.86 41.10
CA ARG A 171 18.06 20.39 39.79
C ARG A 171 19.09 20.19 38.68
N HIS A 172 20.39 20.22 39.01
CA HIS A 172 21.44 20.01 38.02
C HIS A 172 21.50 18.54 37.58
N ILE A 173 21.38 17.60 38.52
CA ILE A 173 21.25 16.16 38.24
C ILE A 173 19.99 15.90 37.42
N GLU A 174 18.83 16.44 37.83
CA GLU A 174 17.57 16.30 37.08
C GLU A 174 17.69 16.79 35.63
N ARG A 175 18.45 17.86 35.38
CA ARG A 175 18.73 18.34 34.02
C ARG A 175 19.57 17.34 33.24
N ILE A 176 20.65 16.82 33.83
CA ILE A 176 21.49 15.78 33.20
C ILE A 176 20.63 14.58 32.81
N ASP A 177 19.83 14.07 33.75
CA ASP A 177 18.96 12.92 33.54
C ASP A 177 17.91 13.19 32.47
N SER A 178 17.25 14.35 32.52
CA SER A 178 16.30 14.77 31.47
C SER A 178 16.94 14.79 30.09
N HIS A 179 18.17 15.31 29.96
CA HIS A 179 18.89 15.27 28.69
C HIS A 179 19.24 13.84 28.28
N GLY A 180 19.69 12.98 29.20
CA GLY A 180 19.93 11.56 28.93
C GLY A 180 18.70 10.82 28.44
N PHE A 181 17.55 10.99 29.12
CA PHE A 181 16.28 10.39 28.72
C PHE A 181 15.82 10.86 27.33
N LYS A 182 15.88 12.17 27.06
CA LYS A 182 15.57 12.71 25.71
C LYS A 182 16.52 12.18 24.65
N GLY A 183 17.80 12.02 24.97
CA GLY A 183 18.82 11.43 24.12
C GLY A 183 18.49 9.98 23.75
N LEU A 184 18.04 9.18 24.73
CA LEU A 184 17.60 7.81 24.54
C LEU A 184 16.31 7.70 23.73
N GLU A 185 15.33 8.56 23.98
CA GLU A 185 14.07 8.60 23.21
C GLU A 185 14.31 8.91 21.73
N GLU A 186 15.11 9.94 21.43
CA GLU A 186 15.47 10.27 20.05
C GLU A 186 16.31 9.17 19.39
N HIS A 187 17.16 8.46 20.16
CA HIS A 187 17.89 7.30 19.67
C HIS A 187 16.96 6.16 19.24
N ARG A 188 16.04 5.72 20.13
CA ARG A 188 15.05 4.68 19.83
C ARG A 188 14.15 5.07 18.65
N LYS A 189 13.82 6.35 18.54
CA LYS A 189 13.06 6.89 17.42
C LYS A 189 13.85 6.81 16.11
N ALA A 190 15.15 7.10 16.13
CA ALA A 190 16.02 6.94 14.97
C ALA A 190 16.07 5.48 14.51
N GLU A 191 16.32 4.53 15.41
CA GLU A 191 16.34 3.09 15.10
C GLU A 191 15.02 2.62 14.46
N ARG A 192 13.88 3.02 15.05
CA ARG A 192 12.56 2.68 14.51
C ARG A 192 12.36 3.23 13.10
N LEU A 193 12.81 4.47 12.85
CA LEU A 193 12.70 5.10 11.52
C LEU A 193 13.63 4.43 10.51
N THR A 194 14.84 4.05 10.91
CA THR A 194 15.80 3.28 10.09
C THR A 194 15.19 1.94 9.69
N ARG A 195 14.67 1.16 10.64
CA ARG A 195 14.01 -0.12 10.36
C ARG A 195 12.81 0.02 9.42
N GLN A 196 12.03 1.10 9.56
CA GLN A 196 10.95 1.41 8.63
C GLN A 196 11.46 1.73 7.22
N ALA A 197 12.56 2.47 7.11
CA ALA A 197 13.18 2.77 5.83
C ALA A 197 13.68 1.50 5.15
N GLU A 198 14.43 0.65 5.86
CA GLU A 198 14.94 -0.64 5.37
C GLU A 198 13.84 -1.56 4.87
N ASN A 199 12.73 -1.69 5.62
CA ASN A 199 11.58 -2.47 5.18
C ASN A 199 11.00 -1.91 3.86
N LEU A 200 10.84 -0.59 3.77
CA LEU A 200 10.33 0.04 2.56
C LEU A 200 11.25 -0.17 1.35
N GLU A 201 12.56 -0.15 1.55
CA GLU A 201 13.53 -0.48 0.50
C GLU A 201 13.50 -1.93 0.10
N TYR A 202 13.46 -2.85 1.07
CA TYR A 202 13.32 -4.27 0.82
C TYR A 202 12.09 -4.50 -0.06
N MET A 203 10.95 -3.91 0.31
CA MET A 203 9.73 -3.97 -0.47
C MET A 203 9.91 -3.35 -1.86
N ALA A 204 10.63 -2.23 -2.00
CA ALA A 204 10.90 -1.61 -3.30
C ALA A 204 11.80 -2.49 -4.21
N ARG A 205 12.69 -3.29 -3.65
CA ARG A 205 13.50 -4.27 -4.40
C ARG A 205 12.68 -5.46 -4.87
N GLN A 206 11.65 -5.85 -4.11
CA GLN A 206 10.75 -6.93 -4.51
C GLN A 206 9.95 -6.54 -5.76
N LYS A 207 10.05 -7.34 -6.83
CA LYS A 207 9.22 -7.20 -8.03
C LYS A 207 7.78 -7.64 -7.73
N LYS A 208 6.98 -6.72 -7.19
CA LYS A 208 5.53 -6.94 -7.04
C LYS A 208 4.89 -6.98 -8.44
N GLY A 209 4.50 -8.18 -8.86
CA GLY A 209 4.01 -8.46 -10.21
C GLY A 209 4.34 -9.90 -10.61
N ILE A 210 5.58 -10.32 -10.37
CA ILE A 210 6.03 -11.70 -10.61
C ILE A 210 5.28 -12.67 -9.71
N ALA A 211 5.13 -12.39 -8.41
CA ALA A 211 4.37 -13.28 -7.51
C ALA A 211 2.89 -13.42 -7.94
N ALA A 212 2.24 -12.33 -8.37
CA ALA A 212 0.85 -12.39 -8.83
C ALA A 212 0.74 -13.13 -10.18
N GLN A 213 1.67 -12.92 -11.10
CA GLN A 213 1.78 -13.65 -12.37
C GLN A 213 2.10 -15.12 -12.14
N GLN A 214 3.01 -15.46 -11.21
CA GLN A 214 3.33 -16.83 -10.81
C GLN A 214 2.13 -17.50 -10.16
N HIS A 215 1.40 -16.80 -9.28
CA HIS A 215 0.15 -17.32 -8.71
C HIS A 215 -0.95 -17.47 -9.77
N GLU A 216 -1.05 -16.59 -10.75
CA GLU A 216 -2.04 -16.69 -11.83
C GLU A 216 -1.67 -17.81 -12.82
N ALA A 217 -0.41 -17.93 -13.22
CA ALA A 217 0.10 -19.04 -14.01
C ALA A 217 -0.03 -20.39 -13.28
N HIS A 218 0.19 -20.40 -11.95
CA HIS A 218 -0.05 -21.58 -11.12
C HIS A 218 -1.55 -21.92 -11.03
N ARG A 219 -2.41 -20.92 -10.87
CA ARG A 219 -3.87 -21.13 -10.91
C ARG A 219 -4.34 -21.63 -12.26
N ASP A 220 -3.80 -21.11 -13.36
CA ASP A 220 -4.14 -21.53 -14.71
C ASP A 220 -3.67 -22.96 -14.99
N THR A 221 -2.48 -23.34 -14.54
CA THR A 221 -2.00 -24.73 -14.66
C THR A 221 -2.86 -25.68 -13.83
N ILE A 222 -3.24 -25.33 -12.60
CA ILE A 222 -4.16 -26.14 -11.79
C ILE A 222 -5.56 -26.18 -12.45
N ARG A 223 -6.07 -25.06 -12.95
CA ARG A 223 -7.37 -24.98 -13.62
C ARG A 223 -7.46 -25.85 -14.87
N ARG A 224 -6.38 -25.97 -15.64
CA ARG A 224 -6.32 -26.89 -16.79
C ARG A 224 -6.41 -28.36 -16.36
N ARG A 225 -5.96 -28.68 -15.14
CA ARG A 225 -5.94 -30.04 -14.57
C ARG A 225 -7.22 -30.38 -13.80
N VAL A 226 -7.89 -29.38 -13.21
CA VAL A 226 -9.10 -29.55 -12.40
C VAL A 226 -10.35 -29.41 -13.27
N LYS A 227 -11.04 -30.53 -13.50
CA LYS A 227 -12.34 -30.59 -14.17
C LYS A 227 -13.43 -30.96 -13.15
N GLN A 228 -14.59 -30.32 -13.27
CA GLN A 228 -15.76 -30.62 -12.44
C GLN A 228 -16.12 -32.11 -12.54
N GLY A 229 -16.37 -32.75 -11.40
CA GLY A 229 -16.81 -34.16 -11.30
C GLY A 229 -15.73 -35.23 -11.50
N ASN A 230 -14.63 -34.91 -12.19
CA ASN A 230 -13.63 -35.93 -12.59
C ASN A 230 -12.28 -35.79 -11.87
N THR A 231 -12.09 -34.74 -11.06
CA THR A 231 -10.82 -34.50 -10.36
C THR A 231 -10.96 -34.70 -8.86
N ARG A 232 -10.24 -35.70 -8.32
CA ARG A 232 -10.02 -35.86 -6.89
C ARG A 232 -8.81 -35.02 -6.47
N ILE A 233 -8.98 -34.32 -5.36
CA ILE A 233 -7.99 -33.37 -4.83
C ILE A 233 -7.73 -33.67 -3.36
N PHE A 234 -6.49 -33.44 -2.97
CA PHE A 234 -6.04 -33.51 -1.59
C PHE A 234 -5.83 -32.11 -1.05
N PHE A 235 -6.35 -31.85 0.16
CA PHE A 235 -6.06 -30.64 0.92
C PHE A 235 -5.12 -30.99 2.08
N HIS A 236 -3.90 -30.44 2.06
CA HIS A 236 -2.83 -30.78 3.02
C HIS A 236 -3.06 -30.22 4.45
N GLY A 237 -4.13 -29.45 4.67
CA GLY A 237 -4.59 -29.11 6.02
C GLY A 237 -5.29 -30.32 6.63
N ALA A 238 -4.69 -30.87 7.69
CA ALA A 238 -4.98 -32.16 8.33
C ALA A 238 -6.46 -32.53 8.63
N ALA A 239 -7.42 -31.62 8.44
CA ALA A 239 -8.82 -31.80 8.84
C ALA A 239 -9.75 -32.39 7.76
N TYR A 240 -9.43 -32.27 6.46
CA TYR A 240 -10.43 -32.51 5.41
C TYR A 240 -10.13 -33.68 4.45
N GLY A 241 -8.86 -34.03 4.25
CA GLY A 241 -8.46 -35.19 3.44
C GLY A 241 -8.75 -35.04 1.94
N GLU A 242 -9.15 -36.13 1.30
CA GLU A 242 -9.52 -36.17 -0.12
C GLU A 242 -10.95 -35.69 -0.35
N GLY A 243 -11.18 -35.03 -1.49
CA GLY A 243 -12.50 -34.62 -1.92
C GLY A 243 -12.64 -34.51 -3.42
N THR A 244 -13.89 -34.46 -3.88
CA THR A 244 -14.24 -34.34 -5.29
C THR A 244 -14.66 -32.91 -5.62
N VAL A 245 -14.16 -32.37 -6.72
CA VAL A 245 -14.48 -31.01 -7.18
C VAL A 245 -15.90 -30.95 -7.75
N THR A 246 -16.79 -30.22 -7.10
CA THR A 246 -18.19 -30.06 -7.51
C THR A 246 -18.41 -28.85 -8.41
N LYS A 247 -17.57 -27.81 -8.31
CA LYS A 247 -17.66 -26.61 -9.17
C LYS A 247 -16.32 -25.88 -9.26
N VAL A 248 -15.97 -25.36 -10.45
CA VAL A 248 -14.73 -24.60 -10.68
C VAL A 248 -15.05 -23.12 -10.89
N PHE A 249 -14.37 -22.24 -10.17
CA PHE A 249 -14.43 -20.77 -10.33
C PHE A 249 -13.10 -20.22 -10.87
N LYS A 250 -13.02 -18.90 -11.06
CA LYS A 250 -11.80 -18.25 -11.60
C LYS A 250 -10.58 -18.40 -10.69
N LYS A 251 -10.74 -18.37 -9.36
CA LYS A 251 -9.62 -18.39 -8.38
C LYS A 251 -9.74 -19.50 -7.33
N SER A 252 -10.83 -20.25 -7.35
CA SER A 252 -11.18 -21.21 -6.31
C SER A 252 -11.98 -22.36 -6.92
N ALA A 253 -12.10 -23.45 -6.18
CA ALA A 253 -13.02 -24.52 -6.50
C ALA A 253 -13.87 -24.86 -5.28
N ARG A 254 -15.09 -25.36 -5.54
CA ARG A 254 -15.93 -25.98 -4.53
C ARG A 254 -15.65 -27.46 -4.50
N VAL A 255 -15.46 -27.98 -3.30
CA VAL A 255 -14.97 -29.33 -3.04
C VAL A 255 -15.86 -29.98 -2.01
N LYS A 256 -16.34 -31.18 -2.30
CA LYS A 256 -17.02 -32.04 -1.34
C LYS A 256 -16.02 -33.06 -0.81
N PHE A 257 -15.74 -33.02 0.49
CA PHE A 257 -14.77 -33.89 1.13
C PHE A 257 -15.38 -35.24 1.51
N ASP A 258 -14.64 -36.32 1.27
CA ASP A 258 -15.16 -37.68 1.41
C ASP A 258 -15.31 -38.10 2.87
N LYS A 259 -14.36 -37.70 3.73
CA LYS A 259 -14.35 -38.08 5.16
C LYS A 259 -15.39 -37.32 5.99
N SER A 260 -15.59 -36.04 5.69
CA SER A 260 -16.47 -35.17 6.49
C SER A 260 -17.83 -34.91 5.84
N GLY A 261 -18.00 -35.22 4.56
CA GLY A 261 -19.17 -34.84 3.77
C GLY A 261 -19.32 -33.34 3.53
N LEU A 262 -18.42 -32.51 4.09
CA LEU A 262 -18.48 -31.06 4.03
C LEU A 262 -18.19 -30.56 2.61
N GLU A 263 -19.03 -29.65 2.14
CA GLU A 263 -18.80 -28.93 0.89
C GLU A 263 -18.34 -27.50 1.16
N THR A 264 -17.11 -27.16 0.77
CA THR A 264 -16.54 -25.82 1.01
C THR A 264 -15.79 -25.29 -0.21
N THR A 265 -15.52 -23.98 -0.21
CA THR A 265 -14.84 -23.28 -1.30
C THR A 265 -13.39 -23.01 -0.90
N ILE A 266 -12.44 -23.50 -1.71
CA ILE A 266 -11.01 -23.48 -1.41
C ILE A 266 -10.26 -22.73 -2.51
N ASP A 267 -9.25 -21.94 -2.14
CA ASP A 267 -8.36 -21.29 -3.11
C ASP A 267 -7.64 -22.36 -3.94
N MET A 268 -7.59 -22.15 -5.25
CA MET A 268 -7.06 -23.12 -6.20
C MET A 268 -5.57 -23.43 -5.96
N ASN A 269 -4.83 -22.51 -5.32
CA ASN A 269 -3.42 -22.73 -4.95
C ASN A 269 -3.23 -23.77 -3.83
N LEU A 270 -4.29 -24.08 -3.07
CA LEU A 270 -4.24 -25.04 -1.97
C LEU A 270 -4.71 -26.44 -2.39
N LEU A 271 -5.11 -26.59 -3.66
CA LEU A 271 -5.60 -27.84 -4.21
C LEU A 271 -4.45 -28.59 -4.86
N GLN A 272 -4.21 -29.81 -4.42
CA GLN A 272 -3.27 -30.72 -5.07
C GLN A 272 -4.04 -31.90 -5.67
N PRO A 273 -3.74 -32.32 -6.91
CA PRO A 273 -4.29 -33.57 -7.42
C PRO A 273 -3.79 -34.74 -6.56
N VAL A 274 -4.65 -35.70 -6.27
CA VAL A 274 -4.23 -36.94 -5.60
C VAL A 274 -3.37 -37.74 -6.60
N ASN A 275 -2.08 -37.92 -6.30
CA ASN A 275 -1.18 -38.70 -7.14
C ASN A 275 -1.64 -40.16 -7.15
N GLY A 276 -2.04 -40.69 -8.32
CA GLY A 276 -2.34 -42.10 -8.52
C GLY A 276 -3.56 -42.42 -9.38
N SER A 277 -4.50 -41.50 -9.59
CA SER A 277 -5.58 -41.73 -10.55
C SER A 277 -5.12 -41.41 -11.96
N LYS A 278 -4.71 -42.46 -12.70
CA LYS A 278 -4.58 -42.42 -14.16
C LYS A 278 -5.78 -41.65 -14.73
N ILE A 279 -5.49 -40.71 -15.62
CA ILE A 279 -6.50 -40.15 -16.53
C ILE A 279 -6.99 -41.34 -17.34
N LYS A 280 -8.17 -41.89 -17.01
CA LYS A 280 -8.89 -42.73 -17.96
C LYS A 280 -9.37 -41.77 -19.05
N ASN A 281 -8.85 -41.98 -20.25
CA ASN A 281 -9.36 -41.37 -21.48
C ASN A 281 -10.85 -41.66 -21.63
#